data_AF-A0A6L5DS72-F1
#
_entry.id   AF-A0A6L5DS72-F1
#
_cell.length_a   1.000
_cell.length_b   1.000
_cell.length_c   1.000
_cell.angle_alpha   90.00
_cell.angle_beta   90.00
_cell.angle_gamma   90.00
#
_symmetry.space_group_name_H-M   'P 1'
#
loop_
_entity.id
_entity.type
_entity.pdbx_description
1 polymer ?
#
loop_
_entity_poly.entity_id
_entity_poly.type
_entity_poly.pdbx_seq_one_letter_code
_entity_poly.pdbx_strand_id
1 'polypeptide(L)'
;MKRNIVAVGMLLFFSVALWSCSDSDSSNEQDQNLKESLEVKTQSLTQAVDDISASKGFELIAMNGSSTKEGGEEESDDRFSFNREIGLADIAGIYEYNLGGSDEATETKMYNQQAFTRTGDSEFFVFSLPQEKATNPWNLYEQEDGDAELDNDFEVTATQYNLSTVLNNEGFEFDYLLDADIKIEEEDAGEIFVDWNISSNMNFEYESEFGFGNGYSVGHEFMFGETSEFSYNLKKDDEVLYMEEVEYTRATGETAAEYEYALTIGNIKIVKNSSSDDYMVYRDGNLEEGAVITIVEDDGEAENDEEGEDVSGNAFCRGAFDIKITFADETEVILSDLIGEDTLEQLDDIFSSMHDMYIVKNLIDVVANEVYASNMSGDTEE
;
A
#
# COMPACT_ATOMS: atom_id res chain seq x y z
N MET A 1 8.22 -43.40 -9.67
CA MET A 1 9.26 -42.54 -9.05
C MET A 1 8.53 -41.32 -8.53
N LYS A 2 8.61 -41.09 -7.21
CA LYS A 2 7.95 -39.98 -6.53
C LYS A 2 8.74 -38.71 -6.79
N ARG A 3 8.09 -37.61 -7.15
CA ARG A 3 8.65 -36.26 -7.11
C ARG A 3 7.79 -35.44 -6.18
N ASN A 4 8.47 -34.80 -5.23
CA ASN A 4 7.93 -34.03 -4.13
C ASN A 4 7.41 -32.70 -4.68
N ILE A 5 6.18 -32.36 -4.31
CA ILE A 5 5.65 -31.00 -4.37
C ILE A 5 5.96 -30.41 -2.99
N VAL A 6 6.82 -29.40 -2.96
CA VAL A 6 6.96 -28.52 -1.80
C VAL A 6 5.88 -27.48 -2.00
N ALA A 7 4.75 -27.70 -1.34
CA ALA A 7 3.73 -26.69 -1.11
C ALA A 7 4.25 -25.86 0.09
N VAL A 8 4.66 -24.62 -0.16
CA VAL A 8 4.80 -23.62 0.89
C VAL A 8 3.40 -23.05 1.05
N GLY A 9 2.68 -23.59 2.03
CA GLY A 9 1.35 -23.14 2.40
C GLY A 9 1.45 -21.88 3.24
N MET A 10 0.85 -20.80 2.74
CA MET A 10 0.24 -19.78 3.58
C MET A 10 -0.74 -20.48 4.53
N LEU A 11 -0.44 -20.39 5.82
CA LEU A 11 -1.25 -20.91 6.90
C LEU A 11 -1.42 -19.77 7.90
N LEU A 12 -2.51 -19.02 7.73
CA LEU A 12 -3.25 -18.37 8.80
C LEU A 12 -3.37 -19.34 9.97
N PHE A 13 -2.71 -19.04 11.09
CA PHE A 13 -3.08 -19.40 12.46
C PHE A 13 -1.99 -18.89 13.41
N PHE A 14 -2.22 -17.77 14.09
CA PHE A 14 -2.00 -17.71 15.54
C PHE A 14 -2.97 -16.74 16.21
N SER A 15 -4.02 -17.33 16.75
CA SER A 15 -4.79 -16.84 17.88
C SER A 15 -3.90 -16.52 19.08
N VAL A 16 -4.15 -15.36 19.69
CA VAL A 16 -4.14 -15.05 21.14
C VAL A 16 -3.17 -15.87 22.01
N ALA A 17 -2.05 -15.25 22.42
CA ALA A 17 -1.77 -14.97 23.83
C ALA A 17 -0.32 -14.46 24.05
N LEU A 18 -0.23 -13.49 24.95
CA LEU A 18 0.93 -13.02 25.74
C LEU A 18 1.77 -11.88 25.15
N TRP A 19 1.22 -10.68 25.30
CA TRP A 19 1.91 -9.56 25.96
C TRP A 19 2.94 -10.02 27.01
N SER A 20 4.20 -9.59 26.89
CA SER A 20 4.97 -8.94 27.96
C SER A 20 6.46 -8.72 27.59
N CYS A 21 6.87 -7.45 27.72
CA CYS A 21 8.22 -6.89 27.88
C CYS A 21 9.08 -6.71 26.61
N SER A 22 9.65 -5.53 26.34
CA SER A 22 9.70 -4.28 27.10
C SER A 22 10.21 -3.17 26.19
N ASP A 23 9.60 -1.99 26.25
CA ASP A 23 10.43 -0.80 26.29
C ASP A 23 9.96 0.17 27.36
N SER A 24 10.97 0.79 27.98
CA SER A 24 10.86 1.58 29.19
C SER A 24 10.74 3.05 28.83
N ASP A 25 9.52 3.57 28.79
CA ASP A 25 9.29 4.95 29.19
C ASP A 25 8.06 5.07 30.09
N SER A 26 8.32 5.55 31.29
CA SER A 26 7.49 5.35 32.46
C SER A 26 6.36 6.37 32.57
N SER A 27 5.14 5.92 32.32
CA SER A 27 3.98 6.25 33.15
C SER A 27 3.07 4.99 33.22
N ASN A 28 2.40 4.75 34.35
CA ASN A 28 1.62 3.53 34.59
C ASN A 28 0.45 3.40 33.59
N GLU A 29 0.68 2.84 32.41
CA GLU A 29 -0.38 2.58 31.42
C GLU A 29 -1.48 1.67 32.00
N GLN A 30 -1.13 0.76 32.92
CA GLN A 30 -2.10 -0.10 33.62
C GLN A 30 -3.07 0.64 34.55
N ASP A 31 -2.74 1.85 35.01
CA ASP A 31 -3.59 2.63 35.92
C ASP A 31 -4.44 3.70 35.21
N GLN A 32 -4.22 3.90 33.91
CA GLN A 32 -4.98 4.88 33.13
C GLN A 32 -6.41 4.40 32.91
N ASN A 33 -7.36 5.33 32.95
CA ASN A 33 -8.72 5.05 32.48
C ASN A 33 -8.80 5.13 30.95
N LEU A 34 -9.93 4.71 30.36
CA LEU A 34 -10.12 4.70 28.91
C LEU A 34 -9.87 6.07 28.25
N LYS A 35 -10.32 7.16 28.88
CA LYS A 35 -10.13 8.51 28.34
C LYS A 35 -8.66 8.91 28.31
N GLU A 36 -7.95 8.72 29.42
CA GLU A 36 -6.52 9.02 29.51
C GLU A 36 -5.71 8.17 28.52
N SER A 37 -6.08 6.91 28.36
CA SER A 37 -5.43 6.01 27.40
C SER A 37 -5.66 6.51 25.97
N LEU A 38 -6.89 6.92 25.64
CA LEU A 38 -7.22 7.43 24.31
C LEU A 38 -6.46 8.73 24.00
N GLU A 39 -6.42 9.68 24.94
CA GLU A 39 -5.66 10.93 24.79
C GLU A 39 -4.16 10.67 24.53
N VAL A 40 -3.57 9.69 25.23
CA VAL A 40 -2.15 9.32 25.02
C VAL A 40 -1.95 8.65 23.66
N LYS A 41 -2.80 7.68 23.29
CA LYS A 41 -2.61 6.91 22.06
C LYS A 41 -2.93 7.72 20.80
N THR A 42 -3.88 8.66 20.84
CA THR A 42 -4.08 9.60 19.72
C THR A 42 -2.89 10.55 19.58
N GLN A 43 -2.29 11.01 20.69
CA GLN A 43 -1.07 11.81 20.62
C GLN A 43 0.11 11.02 20.03
N SER A 44 0.27 9.75 20.40
CA SER A 44 1.27 8.86 19.79
C SER A 44 1.02 8.68 18.29
N LEU A 45 -0.24 8.52 17.87
CA LEU A 45 -0.61 8.46 16.46
C LEU A 45 -0.25 9.75 15.72
N THR A 46 -0.62 10.92 16.25
CA THR A 46 -0.26 12.23 15.67
C THR A 46 1.26 12.37 15.49
N GLN A 47 2.06 12.00 16.50
CA GLN A 47 3.51 12.06 16.38
C GLN A 47 4.06 11.12 15.30
N ALA A 48 3.47 9.92 15.16
CA ALA A 48 3.87 8.97 14.13
C ALA A 48 3.56 9.48 12.73
N VAL A 49 2.37 10.06 12.54
CA VAL A 49 1.96 10.69 11.28
C VAL A 49 2.89 11.86 10.93
N ASP A 50 3.18 12.74 11.89
CA ASP A 50 4.15 13.84 11.70
C ASP A 50 5.54 13.33 11.28
N ASP A 51 6.04 12.27 11.95
CA ASP A 51 7.34 11.67 11.64
C ASP A 51 7.38 11.03 10.25
N ILE A 52 6.28 10.38 9.84
CA ILE A 52 6.13 9.77 8.51
C ILE A 52 6.07 10.87 7.45
N SER A 53 5.18 11.84 7.60
CA SER A 53 4.97 12.91 6.62
C SER A 53 6.21 13.78 6.41
N ALA A 54 7.12 13.84 7.39
CA ALA A 54 8.40 14.53 7.28
C ALA A 54 9.54 13.67 6.67
N SER A 55 9.28 12.40 6.35
CA SER A 55 10.30 11.46 5.87
C SER A 55 10.50 11.50 4.35
N LYS A 56 11.72 11.19 3.89
CA LYS A 56 12.02 10.98 2.45
C LYS A 56 11.12 9.89 1.85
N GLY A 57 10.82 8.83 2.61
CA GLY A 57 9.94 7.75 2.17
C GLY A 57 8.52 8.23 1.84
N PHE A 58 7.97 9.16 2.64
CA PHE A 58 6.64 9.72 2.36
C PHE A 58 6.62 10.55 1.08
N GLU A 59 7.67 11.36 0.83
CA GLU A 59 7.81 12.07 -0.45
C GLU A 59 7.80 11.12 -1.65
N LEU A 60 8.24 9.86 -1.48
CA LEU A 60 8.22 8.84 -2.53
C LEU A 60 6.84 8.24 -2.78
N ILE A 61 6.14 7.87 -1.71
CA ILE A 61 4.84 7.18 -1.84
C ILE A 61 3.71 8.16 -2.15
N ALA A 62 3.79 9.40 -1.64
CA ALA A 62 2.82 10.47 -1.87
C ALA A 62 3.02 11.19 -3.22
N MET A 63 3.89 10.67 -4.09
CA MET A 63 4.03 11.16 -5.45
C MET A 63 2.71 11.02 -6.20
N ASN A 64 2.04 12.14 -6.43
CA ASN A 64 0.84 12.19 -7.25
C ASN A 64 1.18 12.79 -8.61
N GLY A 65 0.85 12.05 -9.67
CA GLY A 65 1.07 12.51 -11.05
C GLY A 65 0.23 13.75 -11.35
N SER A 66 0.81 14.95 -11.21
CA SER A 66 0.19 16.16 -11.73
C SER A 66 0.14 16.06 -13.26
N SER A 67 -1.04 15.71 -13.78
CA SER A 67 -1.35 15.61 -15.21
C SER A 67 -0.44 14.67 -16.03
N THR A 68 -0.54 13.36 -15.79
CA THR A 68 -0.49 12.47 -16.95
C THR A 68 -1.59 12.93 -17.89
N LYS A 69 -1.23 13.41 -19.10
CA LYS A 69 -2.23 13.66 -20.15
C LYS A 69 -3.15 12.45 -20.18
N GLU A 70 -4.46 12.67 -19.98
CA GLU A 70 -5.47 11.68 -20.33
C GLU A 70 -5.07 11.12 -21.68
N GLY A 71 -4.76 9.82 -21.70
CA GLY A 71 -4.44 9.12 -22.93
C GLY A 71 -5.59 9.42 -23.88
N GLY A 72 -5.29 10.10 -24.98
CA GLY A 72 -6.25 10.27 -26.05
C GLY A 72 -6.78 8.88 -26.41
N GLU A 73 -8.08 8.80 -26.70
CA GLU A 73 -8.73 7.63 -27.26
C GLU A 73 -8.01 7.24 -28.57
N GLU A 74 -6.90 6.51 -28.44
CA GLU A 74 -6.23 5.88 -29.56
C GLU A 74 -6.74 4.45 -29.67
N GLU A 75 -7.13 4.14 -30.91
CA GLU A 75 -7.76 2.90 -31.34
C GLU A 75 -7.04 1.68 -30.75
N SER A 76 -7.84 0.74 -30.25
CA SER A 76 -7.43 -0.57 -29.71
C SER A 76 -6.15 -1.08 -30.35
N ASP A 77 -5.06 -0.94 -29.61
CA ASP A 77 -3.74 -1.34 -30.07
C ASP A 77 -3.65 -2.87 -30.03
N ASP A 78 -3.07 -3.47 -31.07
CA ASP A 78 -2.82 -4.91 -31.20
C ASP A 78 -1.77 -5.44 -30.18
N ARG A 79 -1.55 -4.72 -29.07
CA ARG A 79 -0.61 -4.97 -27.96
C ARG A 79 -1.05 -6.09 -27.01
N PHE A 80 -2.30 -6.55 -27.09
CA PHE A 80 -2.78 -7.68 -26.30
C PHE A 80 -2.31 -9.02 -26.89
N SER A 81 -1.01 -9.28 -26.78
CA SER A 81 -0.55 -10.62 -26.43
C SER A 81 -1.10 -10.90 -25.03
N PHE A 82 -2.29 -11.50 -24.95
CA PHE A 82 -3.05 -11.54 -23.69
C PHE A 82 -2.41 -12.37 -22.56
N ASN A 83 -1.32 -13.07 -22.85
CA ASN A 83 -0.52 -13.74 -21.84
C ASN A 83 0.85 -13.07 -21.78
N ARG A 84 1.22 -12.58 -20.60
CA ARG A 84 2.52 -11.99 -20.30
C ARG A 84 2.98 -12.46 -18.95
N GLU A 85 4.22 -12.93 -18.87
CA GLU A 85 4.86 -13.35 -17.64
C GLU A 85 6.25 -12.71 -17.63
N ILE A 86 6.55 -11.96 -16.58
CA ILE A 86 7.89 -11.43 -16.28
C ILE A 86 8.19 -11.85 -14.85
N GLY A 87 9.13 -12.77 -14.68
CA GLY A 87 9.65 -13.12 -13.38
C GLY A 87 10.97 -12.40 -13.09
N LEU A 88 11.36 -12.38 -11.82
CA LEU A 88 12.65 -11.83 -11.38
C LEU A 88 13.83 -12.37 -12.21
N ALA A 89 13.84 -13.65 -12.54
CA ALA A 89 14.91 -14.27 -13.32
C ALA A 89 15.07 -13.68 -14.73
N ASP A 90 14.00 -13.12 -15.30
CA ASP A 90 14.01 -12.51 -16.64
C ASP A 90 14.61 -11.09 -16.63
N ILE A 91 14.65 -10.44 -15.46
CA ILE A 91 15.09 -9.06 -15.27
C ILE A 91 16.25 -8.90 -14.26
N ALA A 92 16.72 -9.98 -13.65
CA ALA A 92 17.80 -9.95 -12.66
C ALA A 92 19.12 -9.43 -13.25
N GLY A 93 19.77 -8.53 -12.50
CA GLY A 93 20.97 -7.80 -12.93
C GLY A 93 21.08 -6.45 -12.23
N ILE A 94 22.19 -5.76 -12.48
CA ILE A 94 22.41 -4.37 -12.06
C ILE A 94 22.30 -3.47 -13.29
N TYR A 95 21.46 -2.45 -13.21
CA TYR A 95 21.12 -1.55 -14.30
C TYR A 95 21.35 -0.10 -13.89
N GLU A 96 21.95 0.69 -14.78
CA GLU A 96 22.16 2.12 -14.56
C GLU A 96 21.43 2.92 -15.63
N TYR A 97 20.77 3.99 -15.19
CA TYR A 97 20.21 4.99 -16.08
C TYR A 97 21.34 5.67 -16.86
N ASN A 98 21.18 5.67 -18.17
CA ASN A 98 22.04 6.30 -19.15
C ASN A 98 21.23 6.52 -20.43
N LEU A 99 20.49 7.63 -20.48
CA LEU A 99 19.83 8.06 -21.70
C LEU A 99 20.91 8.55 -22.68
N GLY A 100 21.43 7.61 -23.48
CA GLY A 100 22.59 7.84 -24.34
C GLY A 100 22.43 9.11 -25.18
N GLY A 101 23.39 10.03 -25.07
CA GLY A 101 23.47 11.21 -25.93
C GLY A 101 23.71 10.80 -27.38
N SER A 102 22.64 10.46 -28.11
CA SER A 102 22.72 10.23 -29.55
C SER A 102 22.13 11.44 -30.27
N ASP A 103 23.00 12.21 -30.92
CA ASP A 103 22.70 13.30 -31.85
C ASP A 103 21.83 12.88 -33.07
N GLU A 104 21.27 11.66 -33.08
CA GLU A 104 20.41 11.12 -34.13
C GLU A 104 19.12 10.50 -33.55
N ALA A 105 18.45 11.22 -32.64
CA ALA A 105 17.04 10.98 -32.36
C ALA A 105 16.20 11.42 -33.58
N THR A 106 16.17 10.58 -34.62
CA THR A 106 15.16 10.71 -35.67
C THR A 106 13.78 10.44 -35.05
N GLU A 107 12.79 11.25 -35.44
CA GLU A 107 11.41 11.38 -34.92
C GLU A 107 10.56 10.08 -34.90
N THR A 108 11.17 8.89 -35.05
CA THR A 108 10.47 7.61 -35.25
C THR A 108 10.78 6.55 -34.17
N LYS A 109 11.43 6.91 -33.05
CA LYS A 109 11.81 5.95 -31.98
C LYS A 109 11.06 6.14 -30.65
N MET A 110 9.79 6.55 -30.68
CA MET A 110 8.97 6.66 -29.46
C MET A 110 8.79 5.31 -28.70
N TYR A 111 9.12 4.18 -29.33
CA TYR A 111 8.93 2.83 -28.76
C TYR A 111 10.22 2.04 -28.51
N ASN A 112 11.42 2.63 -28.70
CA ASN A 112 12.71 1.91 -28.60
C ASN A 112 13.80 2.80 -27.95
N GLN A 113 13.45 3.63 -26.99
CA GLN A 113 14.43 4.34 -26.17
C GLN A 113 14.80 3.43 -25.00
N GLN A 114 16.06 3.03 -24.94
CA GLN A 114 16.64 2.35 -23.79
C GLN A 114 17.28 3.44 -22.92
N ALA A 115 16.72 3.63 -21.73
CA ALA A 115 17.27 4.47 -20.69
C ALA A 115 18.17 3.68 -19.75
N PHE A 116 18.01 2.35 -19.63
CA PHE A 116 18.75 1.53 -18.69
C PHE A 116 19.73 0.59 -19.36
N THR A 117 20.98 0.63 -18.90
CA THR A 117 22.05 -0.26 -19.37
C THR A 117 22.47 -1.20 -18.26
N ARG A 118 22.58 -2.51 -18.55
CA ARG A 118 23.11 -3.49 -17.61
C ARG A 118 24.60 -3.26 -17.36
N THR A 119 24.99 -3.06 -16.11
CA THR A 119 26.38 -2.82 -15.69
C THR A 119 26.97 -3.94 -14.83
N GLY A 120 26.14 -4.85 -14.32
CA GLY A 120 26.58 -5.98 -13.51
C GLY A 120 25.60 -7.16 -13.47
N ASP A 121 26.05 -8.26 -12.86
CA ASP A 121 25.24 -9.43 -12.56
C ASP A 121 24.76 -9.36 -11.10
N SER A 122 23.50 -9.75 -10.88
CA SER A 122 22.87 -9.87 -9.56
C SER A 122 21.82 -10.98 -9.61
N GLU A 123 21.52 -11.60 -8.46
CA GLU A 123 20.35 -12.48 -8.31
C GLU A 123 19.06 -11.67 -8.10
N PHE A 124 19.19 -10.37 -7.86
CA PHE A 124 18.11 -9.40 -7.68
C PHE A 124 17.98 -8.49 -8.91
N PHE A 125 16.85 -7.78 -9.00
CA PHE A 125 16.68 -6.71 -9.97
C PHE A 125 17.07 -5.38 -9.30
N VAL A 126 18.23 -4.86 -9.66
CA VAL A 126 18.78 -3.61 -9.10
C VAL A 126 18.85 -2.58 -10.20
N PHE A 127 18.25 -1.41 -10.00
CA PHE A 127 18.43 -0.29 -10.91
C PHE A 127 18.69 1.02 -10.17
N SER A 128 19.50 1.87 -10.79
CA SER A 128 19.82 3.20 -10.27
C SER A 128 19.60 4.28 -11.32
N LEU A 129 19.08 5.42 -10.91
CA LEU A 129 18.80 6.58 -11.76
C LEU A 129 18.91 7.88 -10.94
N PRO A 130 18.88 9.07 -11.57
CA PRO A 130 18.82 10.32 -10.84
C PRO A 130 17.51 10.50 -10.08
N GLN A 131 17.56 11.05 -8.87
CA GLN A 131 16.38 11.37 -8.07
C GLN A 131 15.38 12.26 -8.83
N GLU A 132 15.86 13.19 -9.66
CA GLU A 132 15.01 14.07 -10.47
C GLU A 132 14.17 13.30 -11.49
N LYS A 133 14.70 12.18 -12.02
CA LYS A 133 13.99 11.27 -12.92
C LYS A 133 13.05 10.35 -12.15
N ALA A 134 13.49 9.84 -10.99
CA ALA A 134 12.66 8.98 -10.14
C ALA A 134 11.41 9.70 -9.61
N THR A 135 11.54 10.98 -9.25
CA THR A 135 10.44 11.82 -8.75
C THR A 135 9.53 12.37 -9.86
N ASN A 136 9.92 12.18 -11.13
CA ASN A 136 9.14 12.60 -12.28
C ASN A 136 9.13 11.49 -13.36
N PRO A 137 8.58 10.29 -13.09
CA PRO A 137 8.75 9.15 -14.00
C PRO A 137 8.30 9.38 -15.46
N TRP A 138 7.39 10.33 -15.68
CA TRP A 138 6.97 10.75 -17.02
C TRP A 138 8.11 11.33 -17.89
N ASN A 139 9.22 11.78 -17.28
CA ASN A 139 10.37 12.36 -17.95
C ASN A 139 11.57 11.39 -18.11
N LEU A 140 11.40 10.11 -17.76
CA LEU A 140 12.45 9.07 -17.82
C LEU A 140 13.12 8.98 -19.20
N TYR A 141 12.39 9.31 -20.27
CA TYR A 141 12.87 9.20 -21.64
C TYR A 141 13.12 10.55 -22.31
N GLU A 142 12.94 11.64 -21.57
CA GLU A 142 13.20 12.99 -22.05
C GLU A 142 14.61 13.41 -21.65
N GLN A 143 15.39 13.92 -22.62
CA GLN A 143 16.70 14.49 -22.37
C GLN A 143 16.56 16.00 -22.12
N GLU A 144 16.92 16.44 -20.93
CA GLU A 144 16.91 17.86 -20.53
C GLU A 144 18.33 18.45 -20.44
N ASP A 145 18.41 19.77 -20.54
CA ASP A 145 19.67 20.50 -20.38
C ASP A 145 20.19 20.32 -18.94
N GLY A 146 21.28 19.55 -18.78
CA GLY A 146 21.89 19.26 -17.49
C GLY A 146 21.82 17.80 -17.07
N ASP A 147 21.02 16.97 -17.75
CA ASP A 147 20.88 15.53 -17.44
C ASP A 147 22.21 14.77 -17.42
N ALA A 148 23.17 15.19 -18.25
CA ALA A 148 24.50 14.57 -18.31
C ALA A 148 25.38 14.83 -17.07
N GLU A 149 24.96 15.74 -16.18
CA GLU A 149 25.64 16.07 -14.92
C GLU A 149 24.94 15.43 -13.70
N LEU A 150 23.80 14.77 -13.89
CA LEU A 150 23.07 14.10 -12.81
C LEU A 150 23.77 12.81 -12.39
N ASP A 151 23.75 12.55 -11.08
CA ASP A 151 24.27 11.32 -10.48
C ASP A 151 23.13 10.30 -10.34
N ASN A 152 23.42 9.00 -10.49
CA ASN A 152 22.45 7.93 -10.25
C ASN A 152 22.35 7.65 -8.75
N ASP A 153 21.68 8.53 -8.01
CA ASP A 153 21.59 8.54 -6.54
C ASP A 153 20.29 7.96 -5.99
N PHE A 154 19.33 7.59 -6.84
CA PHE A 154 18.15 6.80 -6.48
C PHE A 154 18.37 5.34 -6.89
N GLU A 155 18.32 4.42 -5.94
CA GLU A 155 18.50 2.97 -6.15
C GLU A 155 17.26 2.21 -5.70
N VAL A 156 16.82 1.25 -6.52
CA VAL A 156 15.81 0.23 -6.15
C VAL A 156 16.46 -1.13 -6.25
N THR A 157 16.24 -1.97 -5.24
CA THR A 157 16.66 -3.37 -5.21
C THR A 157 15.44 -4.25 -4.97
N ALA A 158 14.91 -4.87 -6.02
CA ALA A 158 13.81 -5.82 -5.91
C ALA A 158 14.34 -7.24 -5.68
N THR A 159 13.98 -7.82 -4.53
CA THR A 159 14.31 -9.19 -4.14
C THR A 159 13.25 -10.19 -4.60
N GLN A 160 12.03 -9.71 -4.85
CA GLN A 160 10.96 -10.44 -5.49
C GLN A 160 10.34 -9.58 -6.60
N TYR A 161 10.07 -10.21 -7.74
CA TYR A 161 9.32 -9.61 -8.83
C TYR A 161 8.59 -10.70 -9.60
N ASN A 162 7.28 -10.55 -9.75
CA ASN A 162 6.46 -11.32 -10.66
C ASN A 162 5.39 -10.40 -11.24
N LEU A 163 5.23 -10.42 -12.55
CA LEU A 163 4.08 -9.85 -13.25
C LEU A 163 3.56 -10.89 -14.22
N SER A 164 2.46 -11.52 -13.84
CA SER A 164 1.73 -12.47 -14.68
C SER A 164 0.36 -11.92 -15.02
N THR A 165 0.01 -12.00 -16.30
CA THR A 165 -1.31 -11.71 -16.80
C THR A 165 -1.66 -12.81 -17.79
N VAL A 166 -2.75 -13.52 -17.55
CA VAL A 166 -3.19 -14.63 -18.39
C VAL A 166 -4.66 -14.45 -18.74
N LEU A 167 -4.95 -14.33 -20.04
CA LEU A 167 -6.32 -14.44 -20.55
C LEU A 167 -6.49 -15.78 -21.24
N ASN A 168 -7.37 -16.61 -20.71
CA ASN A 168 -7.66 -17.92 -21.26
C ASN A 168 -9.18 -18.14 -21.42
N ASN A 169 -9.59 -19.34 -21.83
CA ASN A 169 -11.02 -19.66 -21.98
C ASN A 169 -11.77 -19.76 -20.64
N GLU A 170 -11.05 -19.79 -19.52
CA GLU A 170 -11.57 -19.94 -18.15
C GLU A 170 -11.72 -18.58 -17.45
N GLY A 171 -11.03 -17.54 -17.92
CA GLY A 171 -11.18 -16.18 -17.41
C GLY A 171 -9.94 -15.33 -17.61
N PHE A 172 -9.89 -14.25 -16.84
CA PHE A 172 -8.72 -13.40 -16.66
C PHE A 172 -8.05 -13.77 -15.33
N GLU A 173 -6.74 -13.96 -15.35
CA GLU A 173 -5.91 -14.19 -14.17
C GLU A 173 -4.80 -13.13 -14.16
N PHE A 174 -4.52 -12.61 -12.99
CA PHE A 174 -3.45 -11.64 -12.73
C PHE A 174 -2.75 -12.04 -11.44
N ASP A 175 -1.42 -11.98 -11.46
CA ASP A 175 -0.60 -12.29 -10.29
C ASP A 175 0.60 -11.35 -10.31
N TYR A 176 0.71 -10.53 -9.27
CA TYR A 176 1.76 -9.55 -9.11
C TYR A 176 2.38 -9.66 -7.73
N LEU A 177 3.70 -9.67 -7.68
CA LEU A 177 4.45 -9.70 -6.43
C LEU A 177 5.67 -8.81 -6.58
N LEU A 178 5.84 -7.88 -5.65
CA LEU A 178 7.00 -7.01 -5.54
C LEU A 178 7.43 -6.93 -4.08
N ASP A 179 8.73 -7.10 -3.87
CA ASP A 179 9.41 -6.85 -2.59
C ASP A 179 10.71 -6.12 -2.95
N ALA A 180 10.82 -4.84 -2.57
CA ALA A 180 11.95 -4.01 -2.95
C ALA A 180 12.39 -3.01 -1.88
N ASP A 181 13.71 -2.85 -1.73
CA ASP A 181 14.34 -1.78 -0.97
C ASP A 181 14.58 -0.55 -1.85
N ILE A 182 14.44 0.66 -1.26
CA ILE A 182 14.69 1.93 -1.93
C ILE A 182 15.74 2.74 -1.16
N LYS A 183 16.72 3.29 -1.88
CA LYS A 183 17.71 4.22 -1.32
C LYS A 183 17.80 5.51 -2.10
N ILE A 184 18.08 6.60 -1.39
CA ILE A 184 18.35 7.93 -1.95
C ILE A 184 19.67 8.44 -1.37
N GLU A 185 20.63 8.79 -2.21
CA GLU A 185 21.97 9.26 -1.80
C GLU A 185 22.68 8.25 -0.86
N GLU A 186 22.53 6.94 -1.13
CA GLU A 186 23.01 5.83 -0.27
C GLU A 186 22.31 5.71 1.10
N GLU A 187 21.34 6.57 1.42
CA GLU A 187 20.52 6.47 2.63
C GLU A 187 19.28 5.61 2.38
N ASP A 188 18.89 4.82 3.37
CA ASP A 188 17.66 4.03 3.34
C ASP A 188 16.44 4.97 3.30
N ALA A 189 15.64 4.84 2.24
CA ALA A 189 14.42 5.61 2.06
C ALA A 189 13.16 4.80 2.41
N GLY A 190 13.29 3.48 2.55
CA GLY A 190 12.22 2.56 2.90
C GLY A 190 12.18 1.31 2.02
N GLU A 191 11.25 0.44 2.35
CA GLU A 191 10.98 -0.84 1.68
C GLU A 191 9.52 -0.88 1.25
N ILE A 192 9.26 -1.51 0.11
CA ILE A 192 7.95 -1.61 -0.49
C ILE A 192 7.60 -3.06 -0.78
N PHE A 193 6.41 -3.45 -0.32
CA PHE A 193 5.83 -4.76 -0.57
C PHE A 193 4.48 -4.58 -1.27
N VAL A 194 4.24 -5.40 -2.30
CA VAL A 194 2.95 -5.49 -2.98
C VAL A 194 2.69 -6.94 -3.36
N ASP A 195 1.55 -7.47 -2.95
CA ASP A 195 1.01 -8.73 -3.43
C ASP A 195 -0.39 -8.46 -3.99
N TRP A 196 -0.60 -8.77 -5.27
CA TRP A 196 -1.88 -8.55 -5.93
C TRP A 196 -2.24 -9.72 -6.82
N ASN A 197 -3.31 -10.41 -6.45
CA ASN A 197 -3.85 -11.54 -7.17
C ASN A 197 -5.29 -11.29 -7.65
N ILE A 198 -5.56 -11.63 -8.90
CA ILE A 198 -6.91 -11.81 -9.45
C ILE A 198 -7.00 -13.21 -10.01
N SER A 199 -7.91 -13.99 -9.45
CA SER A 199 -8.16 -15.37 -9.91
C SER A 199 -9.24 -15.41 -11.00
N SER A 200 -9.33 -16.51 -11.74
CA SER A 200 -10.23 -16.64 -12.90
C SER A 200 -11.73 -16.55 -12.57
N ASN A 201 -12.12 -16.71 -11.31
CA ASN A 201 -13.48 -16.46 -10.84
C ASN A 201 -13.72 -15.01 -10.40
N MET A 202 -12.76 -14.11 -10.67
CA MET A 202 -12.77 -12.69 -10.29
C MET A 202 -12.71 -12.45 -8.78
N ASN A 203 -12.22 -13.40 -7.99
CA ASN A 203 -11.81 -13.07 -6.62
C ASN A 203 -10.51 -12.28 -6.69
N PHE A 204 -10.43 -11.24 -5.87
CA PHE A 204 -9.36 -10.26 -5.83
C PHE A 204 -8.76 -10.23 -4.43
N GLU A 205 -7.44 -10.26 -4.34
CA GLU A 205 -6.67 -10.11 -3.10
C GLU A 205 -5.56 -9.11 -3.38
N TYR A 206 -5.43 -8.08 -2.54
CA TYR A 206 -4.42 -7.04 -2.65
C TYR A 206 -3.89 -6.71 -1.27
N GLU A 207 -2.58 -6.61 -1.18
CA GLU A 207 -1.84 -6.14 -0.02
C GLU A 207 -0.73 -5.22 -0.52
N SER A 208 -0.60 -4.06 0.11
CA SER A 208 0.56 -3.20 -0.03
C SER A 208 1.05 -2.76 1.34
N GLU A 209 2.37 -2.72 1.51
CA GLU A 209 3.01 -2.19 2.71
C GLU A 209 4.22 -1.34 2.31
N PHE A 210 4.42 -0.23 3.02
CA PHE A 210 5.63 0.56 2.95
C PHE A 210 6.27 0.68 4.34
N GLY A 211 7.48 0.17 4.48
CA GLY A 211 8.31 0.31 5.67
C GLY A 211 9.21 1.55 5.55
N PHE A 212 9.18 2.42 6.54
CA PHE A 212 10.03 3.60 6.62
C PHE A 212 11.31 3.30 7.40
N GLY A 213 12.45 3.86 7.00
CA GLY A 213 13.75 3.64 7.66
C GLY A 213 13.82 4.11 9.13
N ASN A 214 12.81 4.84 9.63
CA ASN A 214 12.69 5.19 11.04
C ASN A 214 11.96 4.10 11.87
N GLY A 215 11.47 3.01 11.26
CA GLY A 215 10.79 1.89 11.91
C GLY A 215 9.26 1.99 11.95
N TYR A 216 8.65 2.96 11.26
CA TYR A 216 7.20 2.90 11.01
C TYR A 216 6.90 2.04 9.79
N SER A 217 5.71 1.46 9.71
CA SER A 217 5.18 0.91 8.47
C SER A 217 3.71 1.28 8.30
N VAL A 218 3.28 1.39 7.05
CA VAL A 218 1.90 1.65 6.67
C VAL A 218 1.46 0.61 5.67
N GLY A 219 0.28 0.05 5.87
CA GLY A 219 -0.24 -1.02 5.03
C GLY A 219 -1.69 -0.82 4.64
N HIS A 220 -2.04 -1.35 3.48
CA HIS A 220 -3.39 -1.41 2.95
C HIS A 220 -3.68 -2.82 2.43
N GLU A 221 -4.79 -3.38 2.86
CA GLU A 221 -5.27 -4.68 2.42
C GLU A 221 -6.69 -4.55 1.87
N PHE A 222 -6.96 -5.22 0.75
CA PHE A 222 -8.29 -5.31 0.18
C PHE A 222 -8.54 -6.69 -0.43
N MET A 223 -9.65 -7.31 -0.05
CA MET A 223 -10.09 -8.59 -0.57
C MET A 223 -11.52 -8.48 -1.08
N PHE A 224 -11.80 -9.13 -2.22
CA PHE A 224 -13.15 -9.26 -2.75
C PHE A 224 -13.43 -10.68 -3.24
N GLY A 225 -14.55 -11.25 -2.79
CA GLY A 225 -15.01 -12.59 -3.15
C GLY A 225 -16.30 -12.97 -2.43
N GLU A 226 -16.30 -14.12 -1.74
CA GLU A 226 -17.40 -14.49 -0.83
C GLU A 226 -17.43 -13.61 0.43
N THR A 227 -16.24 -13.20 0.86
CA THR A 227 -15.98 -12.17 1.87
C THR A 227 -15.34 -10.98 1.17
N SER A 228 -15.76 -9.78 1.53
CA SER A 228 -15.09 -8.54 1.17
C SER A 228 -14.46 -7.98 2.43
N GLU A 229 -13.16 -7.74 2.38
CA GLU A 229 -12.39 -7.20 3.50
C GLU A 229 -11.60 -5.99 3.05
N PHE A 230 -11.46 -5.04 3.95
CA PHE A 230 -10.71 -3.83 3.74
C PHE A 230 -10.00 -3.46 5.03
N SER A 231 -8.70 -3.21 4.96
CA SER A 231 -7.93 -2.79 6.11
C SER A 231 -6.90 -1.71 5.79
N TYR A 232 -6.69 -0.84 6.76
CA TYR A 232 -5.58 0.09 6.83
C TYR A 232 -4.84 -0.13 8.13
N ASN A 233 -3.52 -0.09 8.10
CA ASN A 233 -2.72 -0.17 9.32
C ASN A 233 -1.52 0.79 9.30
N LEU A 234 -1.21 1.33 10.47
CA LEU A 234 0.01 2.08 10.77
C LEU A 234 0.64 1.45 12.01
N LYS A 235 1.87 0.98 11.86
CA LYS A 235 2.63 0.29 12.90
C LYS A 235 3.92 1.03 13.20
N LYS A 236 4.44 0.82 14.42
CA LYS A 236 5.83 1.09 14.79
C LYS A 236 6.47 -0.24 15.15
N ASP A 237 7.45 -0.67 14.36
CA ASP A 237 8.00 -2.02 14.44
C ASP A 237 6.83 -3.03 14.38
N ASP A 238 6.58 -3.78 15.45
CA ASP A 238 5.46 -4.73 15.55
C ASP A 238 4.21 -4.17 16.30
N GLU A 239 4.26 -2.92 16.79
CA GLU A 239 3.16 -2.31 17.56
C GLU A 239 2.18 -1.57 16.64
N VAL A 240 0.91 -1.97 16.69
CA VAL A 240 -0.18 -1.26 15.99
C VAL A 240 -0.45 0.08 16.68
N LEU A 241 -0.24 1.17 15.96
CA LEU A 241 -0.63 2.51 16.41
C LEU A 241 -2.03 2.87 15.93
N TYR A 242 -2.36 2.47 14.70
CA TYR A 242 -3.67 2.61 14.11
C TYR A 242 -3.99 1.40 13.24
N MET A 243 -5.21 0.89 13.31
CA MET A 243 -5.70 -0.11 12.37
C MET A 243 -7.21 -0.02 12.23
N GLU A 244 -7.69 0.06 11.01
CA GLU A 244 -9.12 0.04 10.70
C GLU A 244 -9.40 -1.17 9.80
N GLU A 245 -10.42 -1.95 10.15
CA GLU A 245 -10.78 -3.21 9.49
C GLU A 245 -12.30 -3.20 9.25
N VAL A 246 -12.71 -3.50 8.03
CA VAL A 246 -14.12 -3.65 7.65
C VAL A 246 -14.29 -4.96 6.89
N GLU A 247 -15.17 -5.83 7.38
CA GLU A 247 -15.48 -7.11 6.75
C GLU A 247 -16.98 -7.22 6.44
N TYR A 248 -17.28 -7.66 5.23
CA TYR A 248 -18.61 -8.06 4.79
C TYR A 248 -18.58 -9.51 4.32
N THR A 249 -19.31 -10.38 5.01
CA THR A 249 -19.42 -11.79 4.65
C THR A 249 -20.83 -12.11 4.17
N ARG A 250 -20.99 -12.63 2.94
CA ARG A 250 -22.31 -13.02 2.39
C ARG A 250 -22.40 -14.53 2.22
N ALA A 251 -23.19 -15.17 3.09
CA ALA A 251 -23.50 -16.59 2.95
C ALA A 251 -24.30 -16.88 1.67
N THR A 252 -24.00 -18.02 1.02
CA THR A 252 -24.68 -18.43 -0.22
C THR A 252 -26.19 -18.57 -0.01
N GLY A 253 -26.96 -17.76 -0.75
CA GLY A 253 -28.42 -17.79 -0.71
C GLY A 253 -29.05 -16.89 0.35
N GLU A 254 -28.26 -16.14 1.11
CA GLU A 254 -28.73 -15.09 2.00
C GLU A 254 -28.74 -13.72 1.31
N THR A 255 -29.71 -12.88 1.69
CA THR A 255 -29.85 -11.53 1.12
C THR A 255 -29.08 -10.47 1.92
N ALA A 256 -28.87 -10.70 3.21
CA ALA A 256 -28.11 -9.80 4.09
C ALA A 256 -26.66 -10.30 4.19
N ALA A 257 -25.70 -9.38 4.23
CA ALA A 257 -24.32 -9.68 4.59
C ALA A 257 -24.17 -9.55 6.11
N GLU A 258 -23.37 -10.43 6.71
CA GLU A 258 -22.79 -10.19 8.04
C GLU A 258 -21.74 -9.08 7.90
N TYR A 259 -21.71 -8.18 8.88
CA TYR A 259 -20.84 -7.01 8.91
C TYR A 259 -20.01 -7.07 10.18
N GLU A 260 -18.71 -6.85 10.06
CA GLU A 260 -17.79 -6.62 11.17
C GLU A 260 -16.95 -5.36 10.89
N TYR A 261 -16.82 -4.53 11.92
CA TYR A 261 -16.03 -3.31 11.90
C TYR A 261 -15.16 -3.27 13.13
N ALA A 262 -13.90 -2.90 12.95
CA ALA A 262 -12.95 -2.70 14.02
C ALA A 262 -12.07 -1.49 13.75
N LEU A 263 -11.97 -0.61 14.75
CA LEU A 263 -11.00 0.48 14.78
C LEU A 263 -10.10 0.32 16.01
N THR A 264 -8.80 0.29 15.77
CA THR A 264 -7.77 0.16 16.79
C THR A 264 -6.92 1.42 16.83
N ILE A 265 -6.74 1.99 18.02
CA ILE A 265 -5.81 3.09 18.28
C ILE A 265 -4.95 2.67 19.47
N GLY A 266 -3.72 2.25 19.18
CA GLY A 266 -2.84 1.60 20.15
C GLY A 266 -3.49 0.37 20.78
N ASN A 267 -3.69 0.41 22.10
CA ASN A 267 -4.29 -0.67 22.88
C ASN A 267 -5.82 -0.61 23.02
N ILE A 268 -6.47 0.36 22.37
CA ILE A 268 -7.92 0.56 22.41
C ILE A 268 -8.50 0.03 21.10
N LYS A 269 -9.50 -0.85 21.19
CA LYS A 269 -10.22 -1.41 20.04
C LYS A 269 -11.72 -1.16 20.16
N ILE A 270 -12.31 -0.48 19.17
CA ILE A 270 -13.75 -0.24 19.04
C ILE A 270 -14.28 -1.21 17.99
N VAL A 271 -15.31 -2.00 18.34
CA VAL A 271 -15.82 -3.07 17.48
C VAL A 271 -17.33 -2.96 17.32
N LYS A 272 -17.83 -3.20 16.10
CA LYS A 272 -19.25 -3.42 15.81
C LYS A 272 -19.39 -4.66 14.95
N ASN A 273 -20.42 -5.45 15.23
CA ASN A 273 -20.79 -6.54 14.35
C ASN A 273 -22.30 -6.57 14.11
N SER A 274 -22.73 -7.36 13.13
CA SER A 274 -24.14 -7.54 12.76
C SER A 274 -25.00 -8.19 13.86
N SER A 275 -24.38 -8.86 14.83
CA SER A 275 -25.08 -9.57 15.91
C SER A 275 -25.41 -8.70 17.14
N SER A 276 -24.81 -7.51 17.23
CA SER A 276 -24.98 -6.54 18.32
C SER A 276 -25.47 -5.21 17.75
N ASP A 277 -26.50 -4.62 18.37
CA ASP A 277 -26.92 -3.25 18.00
C ASP A 277 -25.92 -2.20 18.50
N ASP A 278 -25.18 -2.51 19.57
CA ASP A 278 -24.24 -1.62 20.22
C ASP A 278 -22.80 -1.87 19.75
N TYR A 279 -22.02 -0.79 19.67
CA TYR A 279 -20.56 -0.82 19.57
C TYR A 279 -19.95 -1.20 20.93
N MET A 280 -18.84 -1.93 20.90
CA MET A 280 -18.10 -2.37 22.08
C MET A 280 -16.71 -1.75 22.08
N VAL A 281 -16.23 -1.35 23.26
CA VAL A 281 -14.87 -0.80 23.42
C VAL A 281 -14.05 -1.73 24.29
N TYR A 282 -12.87 -2.09 23.81
CA TYR A 282 -11.90 -2.90 24.51
C TYR A 282 -10.65 -2.08 24.79
N ARG A 283 -10.08 -2.23 25.97
CA ARG A 283 -8.74 -1.74 26.31
C ARG A 283 -7.90 -2.91 26.80
N ASP A 284 -6.75 -3.12 26.20
CA ASP A 284 -5.88 -4.28 26.47
C ASP A 284 -6.64 -5.62 26.30
N GLY A 285 -7.59 -5.66 25.35
CA GLY A 285 -8.48 -6.79 25.11
C GLY A 285 -9.58 -7.01 26.15
N ASN A 286 -9.71 -6.16 27.17
CA ASN A 286 -10.78 -6.23 28.17
C ASN A 286 -11.91 -5.26 27.81
N LEU A 287 -13.15 -5.73 27.88
CA LEU A 287 -14.33 -4.90 27.63
C LEU A 287 -14.43 -3.78 28.67
N GLU A 288 -14.54 -2.53 28.21
CA GLU A 288 -14.71 -1.35 29.06
C GLU A 288 -16.20 -1.15 29.38
N GLU A 289 -16.60 -1.59 30.58
CA GLU A 289 -17.98 -1.43 31.06
C GLU A 289 -18.33 0.05 31.29
N GLY A 290 -19.43 0.51 30.69
CA GLY A 290 -19.96 1.87 30.91
C GLY A 290 -19.50 2.92 29.90
N ALA A 291 -18.63 2.57 28.96
CA ALA A 291 -18.43 3.36 27.76
C ALA A 291 -19.62 3.16 26.80
N VAL A 292 -20.12 4.25 26.23
CA VAL A 292 -21.17 4.22 25.21
C VAL A 292 -20.64 4.89 23.96
N ILE A 293 -20.79 4.23 22.83
CA ILE A 293 -20.36 4.72 21.52
C ILE A 293 -21.59 5.10 20.71
N THR A 294 -21.55 6.28 20.11
CA THR A 294 -22.55 6.74 19.16
C THR A 294 -21.87 7.24 17.90
N ILE A 295 -22.40 6.84 16.75
CA ILE A 295 -21.95 7.36 15.47
C ILE A 295 -22.51 8.77 15.28
N VAL A 296 -21.61 9.68 14.92
CA VAL A 296 -21.95 11.02 14.44
C VAL A 296 -21.82 10.92 12.93
N GLU A 297 -22.97 10.86 12.25
CA GLU A 297 -23.01 10.92 10.79
C GLU A 297 -22.50 12.30 10.38
N ASP A 298 -21.61 12.34 9.39
CA ASP A 298 -21.26 13.60 8.76
C ASP A 298 -22.51 14.11 8.00
N ASP A 299 -22.86 15.38 8.22
CA ASP A 299 -23.94 16.06 7.49
C ASP A 299 -23.51 16.38 6.04
N GLY A 300 -22.26 16.06 5.67
CA GLY A 300 -21.75 16.06 4.31
C GLY A 300 -22.48 15.02 3.46
N GLU A 301 -23.02 15.44 2.32
CA GLU A 301 -23.53 14.49 1.34
C GLU A 301 -22.38 13.57 0.96
N ALA A 302 -22.39 12.32 1.47
CA ALA A 302 -21.65 11.24 0.85
C ALA A 302 -22.02 11.33 -0.63
N GLU A 303 -21.07 11.80 -1.46
CA GLU A 303 -21.23 11.75 -2.89
C GLU A 303 -21.45 10.27 -3.16
N ASN A 304 -22.72 9.94 -3.39
CA ASN A 304 -23.10 8.62 -3.83
C ASN A 304 -22.55 8.60 -5.24
N ASP A 305 -21.31 8.16 -5.38
CA ASP A 305 -20.79 7.74 -6.66
C ASP A 305 -21.71 6.61 -7.11
N GLU A 306 -22.64 7.00 -7.98
CA GLU A 306 -23.47 6.10 -8.72
C GLU A 306 -22.52 5.10 -9.40
N GLU A 307 -22.81 3.80 -9.22
CA GLU A 307 -22.08 2.67 -9.80
C GLU A 307 -20.97 2.03 -8.92
N GLY A 308 -21.29 1.69 -7.68
CA GLY A 308 -21.03 0.34 -7.15
C GLY A 308 -19.60 -0.21 -7.17
N GLU A 309 -18.57 0.59 -6.91
CA GLU A 309 -17.19 0.08 -6.83
C GLU A 309 -16.31 0.63 -5.70
N ASP A 310 -16.85 1.38 -4.73
CA ASP A 310 -16.03 1.78 -3.58
C ASP A 310 -16.71 1.57 -2.23
N VAL A 311 -16.31 0.50 -1.53
CA VAL A 311 -16.75 0.19 -0.17
C VAL A 311 -15.89 0.93 0.86
N SER A 312 -14.81 1.63 0.43
CA SER A 312 -13.91 2.42 1.28
C SER A 312 -14.59 3.64 1.92
N GLY A 313 -15.74 4.07 1.38
CA GLY A 313 -16.61 5.10 1.95
C GLY A 313 -17.32 4.69 3.25
N ASN A 314 -16.87 3.64 3.95
CA ASN A 314 -17.37 3.20 5.26
C ASN A 314 -16.26 3.18 6.34
N ALA A 315 -15.18 3.94 6.16
CA ALA A 315 -14.06 4.00 7.10
C ALA A 315 -14.00 5.37 7.81
N PHE A 316 -13.66 5.35 9.10
CA PHE A 316 -13.41 6.51 9.93
C PHE A 316 -12.26 7.36 9.39
N CYS A 317 -11.12 6.76 8.98
CA CYS A 317 -10.02 7.56 8.42
C CYS A 317 -10.37 8.26 7.10
N ARG A 318 -11.39 7.76 6.37
CA ARG A 318 -11.87 8.32 5.10
C ARG A 318 -13.05 9.29 5.29
N GLY A 319 -13.37 9.66 6.54
CA GLY A 319 -14.42 10.64 6.84
C GLY A 319 -15.85 10.14 6.65
N ALA A 320 -16.07 8.82 6.52
CA ALA A 320 -17.42 8.27 6.33
C ALA A 320 -18.36 8.53 7.51
N PHE A 321 -17.79 8.59 8.71
CA PHE A 321 -18.48 8.90 9.95
C PHE A 321 -17.48 9.29 11.03
N ASP A 322 -17.99 9.82 12.13
CA ASP A 322 -17.21 10.10 13.32
C ASP A 322 -17.75 9.32 14.53
N ILE A 323 -16.90 9.16 15.54
CA ILE A 323 -17.18 8.36 16.72
C ILE A 323 -17.22 9.27 17.93
N LYS A 324 -18.41 9.38 18.52
CA LYS A 324 -18.57 9.99 19.83
C LYS A 324 -18.54 8.93 20.93
N ILE A 325 -17.66 9.14 21.90
CA ILE A 325 -17.45 8.26 23.05
C ILE A 325 -17.95 8.98 24.31
N THR A 326 -18.94 8.40 24.97
CA THR A 326 -19.40 8.82 26.30
C THR A 326 -18.80 7.87 27.34
N PHE A 327 -17.94 8.39 28.22
CA PHE A 327 -17.26 7.60 29.26
C PHE A 327 -18.16 7.36 30.48
N ALA A 328 -17.71 6.46 31.38
CA ALA A 328 -18.44 6.12 32.59
C ALA A 328 -18.67 7.30 33.56
N ASP A 329 -17.87 8.37 33.46
CA ASP A 329 -18.03 9.61 34.23
C ASP A 329 -18.95 10.65 33.56
N GLU A 330 -19.66 10.25 32.50
CA GLU A 330 -20.54 11.07 31.66
C GLU A 330 -19.81 12.14 30.83
N THR A 331 -18.48 12.17 30.83
CA THR A 331 -17.75 13.02 29.89
C THR A 331 -17.81 12.45 28.48
N GLU A 332 -17.72 13.33 27.49
CA GLU A 332 -17.85 12.97 26.08
C GLU A 332 -16.64 13.47 25.31
N VAL A 333 -16.22 12.69 24.33
CA VAL A 333 -15.17 13.01 23.35
C VAL A 333 -15.69 12.65 21.96
N ILE A 334 -15.33 13.48 20.98
CA ILE A 334 -15.43 13.17 19.56
C ILE A 334 -14.03 12.72 19.11
N LEU A 335 -13.94 11.59 18.43
CA LEU A 335 -12.64 10.98 18.13
C LEU A 335 -11.82 11.82 17.15
N SER A 336 -12.47 12.39 16.13
CA SER A 336 -11.81 13.31 15.20
C SER A 336 -11.22 14.55 15.90
N ASP A 337 -11.97 15.17 16.82
CA ASP A 337 -11.50 16.30 17.63
C ASP A 337 -10.24 15.95 18.45
N LEU A 338 -10.14 14.69 18.88
CA LEU A 338 -9.04 14.22 19.71
C LEU A 338 -7.79 13.86 18.90
N ILE A 339 -7.96 13.35 17.68
CA ILE A 339 -6.87 13.05 16.75
C ILE A 339 -6.37 14.34 16.08
N GLY A 340 -7.29 15.24 15.72
CA GLY A 340 -7.01 16.47 14.99
C GLY A 340 -7.22 16.31 13.48
N GLU A 341 -7.81 17.34 12.86
CA GLU A 341 -8.11 17.40 11.43
C GLU A 341 -6.85 17.21 10.57
N ASP A 342 -5.77 17.94 10.87
CA ASP A 342 -4.49 17.85 10.15
C ASP A 342 -3.93 16.42 10.14
N THR A 343 -4.03 15.70 11.27
CA THR A 343 -3.56 14.30 11.37
C THR A 343 -4.44 13.35 10.56
N LEU A 344 -5.75 13.57 10.51
CA LEU A 344 -6.67 12.76 9.71
C LEU A 344 -6.44 12.98 8.21
N GLU A 345 -6.24 14.23 7.76
CA GLU A 345 -5.92 14.55 6.36
C GLU A 345 -4.60 13.86 5.94
N GLN A 346 -3.58 13.90 6.78
CA GLN A 346 -2.31 13.22 6.51
C GLN A 346 -2.45 11.68 6.51
N LEU A 347 -3.28 11.10 7.39
CA LEU A 347 -3.56 9.67 7.35
C LEU A 347 -4.27 9.26 6.06
N ASP A 348 -5.22 10.07 5.59
CA ASP A 348 -5.89 9.86 4.30
C ASP A 348 -4.90 9.90 3.13
N ASP A 349 -3.98 10.87 3.10
CA ASP A 349 -2.91 10.95 2.09
C ASP A 349 -1.99 9.72 2.13
N ILE A 350 -1.56 9.31 3.32
CA ILE A 350 -0.70 8.13 3.54
C ILE A 350 -1.40 6.86 3.00
N PHE A 351 -2.66 6.62 3.38
CA PHE A 351 -3.37 5.42 2.97
C PHE A 351 -3.77 5.45 1.50
N SER A 352 -4.10 6.62 0.94
CA SER A 352 -4.33 6.79 -0.51
C SER A 352 -3.10 6.41 -1.31
N SER A 353 -1.92 6.81 -0.84
CA SER A 353 -0.64 6.49 -1.48
C SER A 353 -0.39 4.98 -1.58
N MET A 354 -0.83 4.22 -0.57
CA MET A 354 -0.73 2.75 -0.53
C MET A 354 -1.71 2.05 -1.46
N HIS A 355 -2.85 2.66 -1.74
CA HIS A 355 -3.78 2.17 -2.76
C HIS A 355 -3.26 2.48 -4.18
N ASP A 356 -2.76 3.69 -4.39
CA ASP A 356 -2.35 4.16 -5.71
C ASP A 356 -1.06 3.52 -6.19
N MET A 357 -0.09 3.29 -5.29
CA MET A 357 1.21 2.69 -5.58
C MET A 357 1.91 3.33 -6.77
N TYR A 358 1.89 4.67 -6.83
CA TYR A 358 2.31 5.44 -8.00
C TYR A 358 3.73 5.06 -8.45
N ILE A 359 4.69 4.97 -7.52
CA ILE A 359 6.09 4.66 -7.80
C ILE A 359 6.27 3.27 -8.41
N VAL A 360 5.46 2.29 -7.99
CA VAL A 360 5.51 0.93 -8.52
C VAL A 360 5.08 0.93 -9.99
N LYS A 361 3.88 1.47 -10.24
CA LYS A 361 3.24 1.46 -11.57
C LYS A 361 4.00 2.31 -12.58
N ASN A 362 4.55 3.45 -12.17
CA ASN A 362 5.12 4.44 -13.08
C ASN A 362 6.64 4.44 -13.16
N LEU A 363 7.33 3.83 -12.19
CA LEU A 363 8.79 3.72 -12.20
C LEU A 363 9.22 2.26 -12.25
N ILE A 364 9.01 1.49 -11.18
CA ILE A 364 9.57 0.12 -11.06
C ILE A 364 9.12 -0.77 -12.21
N ASP A 365 7.81 -0.82 -12.49
CA ASP A 365 7.27 -1.64 -13.57
C ASP A 365 7.71 -1.14 -14.94
N VAL A 366 7.82 0.18 -15.15
CA VAL A 366 8.28 0.76 -16.41
C VAL A 366 9.71 0.31 -16.71
N VAL A 367 10.61 0.39 -15.71
CA VAL A 367 12.00 -0.07 -15.85
C VAL A 367 12.07 -1.58 -16.04
N ALA A 368 11.32 -2.37 -15.26
CA ALA A 368 11.28 -3.83 -15.40
C ALA A 368 10.83 -4.25 -16.82
N ASN A 369 9.83 -3.56 -17.37
CA ASN A 369 9.33 -3.78 -18.72
C ASN A 369 10.39 -3.48 -19.80
N GLU A 370 11.11 -2.38 -19.67
CA GLU A 370 12.19 -2.01 -20.58
C GLU A 370 13.33 -3.03 -20.54
N VAL A 371 13.75 -3.42 -19.34
CA VAL A 371 14.82 -4.40 -19.12
C VAL A 371 14.44 -5.75 -19.71
N TYR A 372 13.22 -6.22 -19.46
CA TYR A 372 12.70 -7.46 -20.03
C TYR A 372 12.73 -7.43 -21.56
N ALA A 373 12.22 -6.35 -22.17
CA ALA A 373 12.22 -6.20 -23.63
C ALA A 373 13.64 -6.19 -24.21
N SER A 374 14.57 -5.53 -23.51
CA SER A 374 15.98 -5.45 -23.90
C SER A 374 16.66 -6.81 -23.85
N ASN A 375 16.49 -7.56 -22.75
CA ASN A 375 17.03 -8.91 -22.59
C ASN A 375 16.49 -9.87 -23.68
N MET A 376 15.18 -9.81 -23.97
CA MET A 376 14.54 -10.65 -24.99
C MET A 376 15.01 -10.33 -26.42
N SER A 377 15.35 -9.07 -26.71
CA SER A 377 15.88 -8.67 -28.02
C SER A 377 17.31 -9.16 -28.26
N GLY A 378 18.13 -9.23 -27.20
CA GLY A 378 19.52 -9.69 -27.26
C GLY A 378 19.70 -11.17 -27.62
N ASP A 379 18.70 -12.00 -27.33
CA ASP A 379 18.72 -13.45 -27.61
C ASP A 379 18.45 -13.83 -29.08
N THR A 380 18.22 -12.85 -29.97
CA THR A 380 17.98 -13.11 -31.41
C THR A 380 19.22 -12.99 -32.31
N GLU A 381 20.41 -12.72 -31.75
CA GLU A 381 21.70 -12.71 -32.48
C GLU A 381 22.65 -13.84 -32.05
N GLU A 382 22.30 -15.12 -32.33
CA GLU A 382 23.26 -16.24 -32.40
C GLU A 382 23.22 -16.99 -33.73
#